data_AF-A0A7J3Z7N0-F1
#
_entry.id   AF-A0A7J3Z7N0-F1
#
_cell.length_a   1.000
_cell.length_b   1.000
_cell.length_c   1.000
_cell.angle_alpha   90.00
_cell.angle_beta   90.00
_cell.angle_gamma   90.00
#
_symmetry.space_group_name_H-M   'P 1'
#
loop_
_entity.id
_entity.type
_entity.pdbx_description
1 polymer ?
#
loop_
_entity_poly.entity_id
_entity_poly.type
_entity_poly.pdbx_seq_one_letter_code
_entity_poly.pdbx_strand_id
1 'polypeptide(L)'
;MLLLNRTALKYVDGFWVTVLRGIDTIDISLEVVRILEAPVKEATDVLIENGELRVVRGVISEDSVKVLTALLHAGLKSTVLRVSVLSDGSLWLVIDRVGVEELGAENLANVVASAVPGKRVIVQEVISLGRLPSYFDALDRYKSLEAIPCFKSLGEGGQGLVLIFNHVCVQEIASQANITLDQVIENIVDKLREVAPLLKKYLYSREFLVVFEDRREAIPLPLISSANETGINASPSISTPSIEHNKTPLLEAFGMILVIVVIVFVVGAAITIRNQT
;
A
#
# COMPACT_ATOMS: atom_id res chain seq x y z
N MET A 1 -4.01 -0.08 18.15
CA MET A 1 -4.30 -0.07 16.70
C MET A 1 -3.14 0.63 16.01
N LEU A 2 -2.58 0.03 14.97
CA LEU A 2 -1.26 0.39 14.43
C LEU A 2 -1.42 1.27 13.17
N LEU A 3 -1.55 2.60 13.34
CA LEU A 3 -1.92 3.58 12.27
C LEU A 3 -0.92 4.76 11.96
N LEU A 4 -0.27 4.82 10.77
CA LEU A 4 0.97 5.57 10.39
C LEU A 4 1.01 7.00 10.92
N ASN A 5 1.71 7.21 12.03
CA ASN A 5 2.09 8.57 12.36
C ASN A 5 3.17 9.01 11.36
N ARG A 6 2.93 10.06 10.58
CA ARG A 6 3.88 10.57 9.56
C ARG A 6 5.28 10.84 10.14
N THR A 7 5.41 11.00 11.47
CA THR A 7 6.69 11.04 12.20
C THR A 7 7.56 9.78 12.08
N ALA A 8 7.02 8.65 11.62
CA ALA A 8 7.76 7.41 11.34
C ALA A 8 8.36 7.37 9.92
N LEU A 9 8.17 8.43 9.13
CA LEU A 9 8.79 8.64 7.83
C LEU A 9 9.80 9.79 7.94
N LYS A 10 10.99 9.61 7.36
CA LYS A 10 11.90 10.72 7.03
C LYS A 10 11.54 11.22 5.62
N TYR A 11 11.75 12.50 5.33
CA TYR A 11 11.73 13.02 3.95
C TYR A 11 13.16 13.33 3.52
N VAL A 12 13.62 12.70 2.44
CA VAL A 12 15.00 12.75 1.94
C VAL A 12 14.95 12.94 0.43
N ASP A 13 15.60 13.98 -0.10
CA ASP A 13 15.82 14.21 -1.55
C ASP A 13 14.64 14.00 -2.52
N GLY A 14 13.42 14.30 -2.06
CA GLY A 14 12.19 14.16 -2.86
C GLY A 14 11.38 12.90 -2.60
N PHE A 15 11.78 12.09 -1.61
CA PHE A 15 11.20 10.81 -1.27
C PHE A 15 10.81 10.74 0.21
N TRP A 16 9.71 10.06 0.51
CA TRP A 16 9.42 9.60 1.86
C TRP A 16 10.14 8.27 2.10
N VAL A 17 10.80 8.14 3.24
CA VAL A 17 11.70 7.03 3.55
C VAL A 17 11.35 6.43 4.91
N THR A 18 11.31 5.11 5.00
CA THR A 18 11.19 4.40 6.28
C THR A 18 12.01 3.11 6.30
N VAL A 19 12.33 2.64 7.51
CA VAL A 19 13.14 1.44 7.76
C VAL A 19 12.33 0.49 8.64
N LEU A 20 11.93 -0.64 8.06
CA LEU A 20 11.19 -1.70 8.73
C LEU A 20 12.17 -2.72 9.32
N ARG A 21 11.98 -3.05 10.59
CA ARG A 21 12.78 -4.05 11.31
C ARG A 21 11.87 -5.08 11.93
N GLY A 22 12.04 -6.35 11.55
CA GLY A 22 11.19 -7.46 12.01
C GLY A 22 9.76 -7.49 11.47
N ILE A 23 9.38 -6.57 10.57
CA ILE A 23 8.15 -6.61 9.76
C ILE A 23 8.47 -6.31 8.30
N ASP A 24 7.63 -6.76 7.37
CA ASP A 24 7.72 -6.44 5.94
C ASP A 24 6.43 -5.80 5.40
N THR A 25 6.48 -5.36 4.14
CA THR A 25 5.34 -4.80 3.41
C THR A 25 4.14 -5.75 3.24
N ILE A 26 4.30 -7.06 3.46
CA ILE A 26 3.23 -8.06 3.41
C ILE A 26 2.49 -8.09 4.76
N ASP A 27 3.20 -8.03 5.89
CA ASP A 27 2.58 -7.99 7.23
C ASP A 27 1.58 -6.85 7.36
N ILE A 28 1.97 -5.66 6.91
CA ILE A 28 1.14 -4.47 7.03
C ILE A 28 -0.03 -4.53 6.03
N SER A 29 0.18 -5.14 4.85
CA SER A 29 -0.91 -5.43 3.89
C SER A 29 -1.93 -6.42 4.47
N LEU A 30 -1.50 -7.42 5.26
CA LEU A 30 -2.39 -8.33 5.98
C LEU A 30 -3.19 -7.60 7.08
N GLU A 31 -2.60 -6.60 7.75
CA GLU A 31 -3.32 -5.77 8.71
C GLU A 31 -4.39 -4.89 8.04
N VAL A 32 -4.13 -4.33 6.84
CA VAL A 32 -5.19 -3.67 6.05
C VAL A 32 -6.32 -4.63 5.76
N VAL A 33 -6.04 -5.85 5.28
CA VAL A 33 -7.07 -6.86 4.97
C VAL A 33 -7.90 -7.24 6.21
N ARG A 34 -7.29 -7.29 7.39
CA ARG A 34 -8.03 -7.47 8.67
C ARG A 34 -8.97 -6.30 8.96
N ILE A 35 -8.56 -5.05 8.68
CA ILE A 35 -9.41 -3.86 8.85
C ILE A 35 -10.52 -3.81 7.78
N LEU A 36 -10.30 -4.31 6.56
CA LEU A 36 -11.34 -4.35 5.54
C LEU A 36 -12.52 -5.25 5.95
N GLU A 37 -12.24 -6.38 6.60
CA GLU A 37 -13.19 -7.43 7.04
C GLU A 37 -13.96 -8.13 5.90
N ALA A 38 -14.01 -7.55 4.69
CA ALA A 38 -14.60 -8.10 3.48
C ALA A 38 -13.67 -7.89 2.26
N PRO A 39 -13.62 -8.84 1.29
CA PRO A 39 -12.83 -8.69 0.07
C PRO A 39 -13.36 -7.59 -0.84
N VAL A 40 -12.46 -6.98 -1.61
CA VAL A 40 -12.81 -6.03 -2.68
C VAL A 40 -13.57 -6.75 -3.80
N LYS A 41 -14.75 -6.27 -4.13
CA LYS A 41 -15.58 -6.76 -5.24
C LYS A 41 -15.27 -6.00 -6.54
N GLU A 42 -15.11 -4.68 -6.43
CA GLU A 42 -14.90 -3.75 -7.55
C GLU A 42 -14.06 -2.56 -7.06
N ALA A 43 -13.22 -2.01 -7.95
CA ALA A 43 -12.36 -0.87 -7.65
C ALA A 43 -12.25 0.06 -8.86
N THR A 44 -12.30 1.37 -8.61
CA THR A 44 -12.13 2.44 -9.59
C THR A 44 -10.90 3.26 -9.23
N ASP A 45 -9.89 3.28 -10.10
CA ASP A 45 -8.73 4.18 -9.95
C ASP A 45 -9.06 5.50 -10.65
N VAL A 46 -8.90 6.62 -9.95
CA VAL A 46 -9.29 7.96 -10.41
C VAL A 46 -8.16 8.95 -10.18
N LEU A 47 -7.95 9.80 -11.18
CA LEU A 47 -7.06 10.95 -11.13
C LEU A 47 -7.94 12.21 -11.15
N ILE A 48 -7.70 13.13 -10.22
CA ILE A 48 -8.32 14.46 -10.20
C ILE A 48 -7.23 15.48 -10.48
N GLU A 49 -7.41 16.31 -11.51
CA GLU A 49 -6.47 17.36 -11.89
C GLU A 49 -7.22 18.67 -12.17
N ASN A 50 -6.87 19.74 -11.45
CA ASN A 50 -7.55 21.04 -11.48
C ASN A 50 -9.06 20.98 -11.16
N GLY A 51 -9.52 19.92 -10.48
CA GLY A 51 -10.94 19.64 -10.24
C GLY A 51 -11.65 18.88 -11.37
N GLU A 52 -10.97 18.59 -12.49
CA GLU A 52 -11.49 17.67 -13.51
C GLU A 52 -11.22 16.21 -13.11
N LEU A 53 -12.21 15.34 -13.30
CA LEU A 53 -12.15 13.94 -12.90
C LEU A 53 -11.90 13.03 -14.10
N ARG A 54 -10.87 12.18 -13.99
CA ARG A 54 -10.52 11.17 -14.98
C ARG A 54 -10.48 9.78 -14.35
N VAL A 55 -11.35 8.88 -14.81
CA VAL A 55 -11.23 7.45 -14.51
C VAL A 55 -10.00 6.90 -15.24
N VAL A 56 -9.08 6.31 -14.47
CA VAL A 56 -7.84 5.68 -14.95
C VAL A 56 -8.03 4.17 -15.13
N ARG A 57 -8.86 3.54 -14.29
CA ARG A 57 -9.15 2.09 -14.31
C ARG A 57 -10.49 1.80 -13.66
N GLY A 58 -11.13 0.72 -14.11
CA GLY A 58 -12.32 0.14 -13.46
C GLY A 58 -13.64 0.69 -14.02
N VAL A 59 -14.74 0.22 -13.44
CA VAL A 59 -16.09 0.70 -13.72
C VAL A 59 -16.54 1.51 -12.51
N ILE A 60 -16.91 2.78 -12.73
CA ILE A 60 -17.40 3.65 -11.68
C ILE A 60 -18.83 3.23 -11.27
N SER A 61 -19.00 2.83 -10.01
CA SER A 61 -20.30 2.47 -9.45
C SER A 61 -21.04 3.68 -8.85
N GLU A 62 -22.35 3.54 -8.59
CA GLU A 62 -23.20 4.63 -8.11
C GLU A 62 -22.69 5.25 -6.78
N ASP A 63 -22.17 4.42 -5.88
CA ASP A 63 -21.54 4.88 -4.64
C ASP A 63 -20.23 5.63 -4.90
N SER A 64 -19.40 5.12 -5.83
CA SER A 64 -18.18 5.81 -6.26
C SER A 64 -18.51 7.18 -6.86
N VAL A 65 -19.55 7.31 -7.69
CA VAL A 65 -20.02 8.61 -8.21
C VAL A 65 -20.38 9.55 -7.06
N LYS A 66 -21.20 9.11 -6.09
CA LYS A 66 -21.61 9.95 -4.94
C LYS A 66 -20.40 10.46 -4.14
N VAL A 67 -19.49 9.57 -3.80
CA VAL A 67 -18.25 9.91 -3.07
C VAL A 67 -17.41 10.90 -3.88
N LEU A 68 -17.16 10.63 -5.16
CA LEU A 68 -16.33 11.48 -6.01
C LEU A 68 -16.93 12.88 -6.23
N THR A 69 -18.24 12.97 -6.48
CA THR A 69 -18.95 14.25 -6.60
C THR A 69 -18.93 15.03 -5.27
N ALA A 70 -19.10 14.35 -4.12
CA ALA A 70 -19.02 15.00 -2.82
C ALA A 70 -17.62 15.54 -2.51
N LEU A 71 -16.57 14.80 -2.85
CA LEU A 71 -15.17 15.23 -2.70
C LEU A 71 -14.83 16.45 -3.57
N LEU A 72 -15.28 16.47 -4.83
CA LEU A 72 -15.11 17.62 -5.72
C LEU A 72 -15.86 18.86 -5.20
N HIS A 73 -17.10 18.69 -4.72
CA HIS A 73 -17.86 19.79 -4.10
C HIS A 73 -17.24 20.29 -2.79
N ALA A 74 -16.52 19.43 -2.05
CA ALA A 74 -15.76 19.82 -0.86
C ALA A 74 -14.45 20.59 -1.20
N GLY A 75 -14.08 20.70 -2.48
CA GLY A 75 -12.96 21.52 -2.95
C GLY A 75 -11.69 20.75 -3.32
N LEU A 76 -11.73 19.42 -3.39
CA LEU A 76 -10.63 18.56 -3.84
C LEU A 76 -10.29 18.84 -5.31
N LYS A 77 -9.01 19.05 -5.63
CA LYS A 77 -8.55 19.53 -6.95
C LYS A 77 -7.40 18.73 -7.53
N SER A 78 -6.61 18.02 -6.72
CA SER A 78 -5.34 17.47 -7.18
C SER A 78 -4.87 16.24 -6.39
N THR A 79 -5.31 15.05 -6.79
CA THR A 79 -4.98 13.78 -6.11
C THR A 79 -5.14 12.56 -7.02
N VAL A 80 -4.44 11.47 -6.71
CA VAL A 80 -4.77 10.11 -7.14
C VAL A 80 -5.51 9.40 -6.02
N LEU A 81 -6.65 8.78 -6.34
CA LEU A 81 -7.46 8.01 -5.39
C LEU A 81 -8.00 6.72 -6.01
N ARG A 82 -8.30 5.73 -5.17
CA ARG A 82 -8.98 4.47 -5.51
C ARG A 82 -10.22 4.32 -4.64
N VAL A 83 -11.39 4.27 -5.26
CA VAL A 83 -12.64 3.89 -4.57
C VAL A 83 -12.89 2.40 -4.81
N SER A 84 -12.96 1.62 -3.72
CA SER A 84 -13.28 0.20 -3.76
C SER A 84 -14.60 -0.07 -3.05
N VAL A 85 -15.45 -0.91 -3.64
CA VAL A 85 -16.64 -1.46 -2.95
C VAL A 85 -16.30 -2.88 -2.52
N LEU A 86 -16.53 -3.17 -1.24
CA LEU A 86 -16.29 -4.47 -0.63
C LEU A 86 -17.52 -5.38 -0.79
N SER A 87 -17.37 -6.69 -0.63
CA SER A 87 -18.44 -7.67 -0.91
C SER A 87 -19.66 -7.57 0.02
N ASP A 88 -19.52 -6.93 1.17
CA ASP A 88 -20.58 -6.62 2.14
C ASP A 88 -21.34 -5.30 1.83
N GLY A 89 -20.85 -4.51 0.87
CA GLY A 89 -21.36 -3.17 0.55
C GLY A 89 -20.68 -2.02 1.32
N SER A 90 -19.64 -2.30 2.11
CA SER A 90 -18.74 -1.26 2.66
C SER A 90 -17.92 -0.60 1.55
N LEU A 91 -17.47 0.64 1.78
CA LEU A 91 -16.52 1.33 0.92
C LEU A 91 -15.12 1.40 1.53
N TRP A 92 -14.10 1.27 0.69
CA TRP A 92 -12.70 1.56 1.01
C TRP A 92 -12.14 2.59 0.03
N LEU A 93 -11.90 3.80 0.52
CA LEU A 93 -11.25 4.89 -0.19
C LEU A 93 -9.76 4.91 0.17
N VAL A 94 -8.90 4.60 -0.79
CA VAL A 94 -7.46 4.90 -0.70
C VAL A 94 -7.22 6.22 -1.41
N ILE A 95 -6.53 7.16 -0.78
CA ILE A 95 -6.26 8.49 -1.32
C ILE A 95 -4.80 8.88 -1.05
N ASP A 96 -4.16 9.57 -2.00
CA ASP A 96 -2.79 10.05 -1.77
C ASP A 96 -2.75 11.15 -0.69
N ARG A 97 -1.57 11.32 -0.08
CA ARG A 97 -1.32 12.33 0.95
C ARG A 97 -1.74 13.73 0.51
N VAL A 98 -1.58 14.08 -0.77
CA VAL A 98 -1.93 15.41 -1.30
C VAL A 98 -3.43 15.65 -1.19
N GLY A 99 -4.26 14.67 -1.55
CA GLY A 99 -5.71 14.77 -1.40
C GLY A 99 -6.18 14.86 0.05
N VAL A 100 -5.48 14.20 0.99
CA VAL A 100 -5.74 14.35 2.43
C VAL A 100 -5.35 15.74 2.95
N GLU A 101 -4.29 16.35 2.41
CA GLU A 101 -3.85 17.69 2.78
C GLU A 101 -4.68 18.81 2.12
N GLU A 102 -5.24 18.60 0.92
CA GLU A 102 -6.16 19.56 0.28
C GLU A 102 -7.49 19.72 1.06
N LEU A 103 -8.04 18.61 1.59
CA LEU A 103 -9.33 18.63 2.30
C LEU A 103 -9.20 18.70 3.83
N GLY A 104 -8.13 18.15 4.41
CA GLY A 104 -8.01 17.84 5.84
C GLY A 104 -8.73 16.55 6.21
N ALA A 105 -8.09 15.68 7.00
CA ALA A 105 -8.54 14.30 7.26
C ALA A 105 -9.95 14.20 7.88
N GLU A 106 -10.32 15.10 8.79
CA GLU A 106 -11.66 15.13 9.42
C GLU A 106 -12.76 15.51 8.41
N ASN A 107 -12.51 16.56 7.60
CA ASN A 107 -13.45 17.02 6.58
C ASN A 107 -13.59 15.98 5.46
N LEU A 108 -12.48 15.42 4.97
CA LEU A 108 -12.45 14.27 4.06
C LEU A 108 -13.33 13.12 4.58
N ALA A 109 -13.15 12.70 5.83
CA ALA A 109 -13.96 11.66 6.46
C ALA A 109 -15.46 12.01 6.48
N ASN A 110 -15.81 13.21 6.97
CA ASN A 110 -17.18 13.68 7.08
C ASN A 110 -17.87 13.77 5.71
N VAL A 111 -17.16 14.21 4.67
CA VAL A 111 -17.66 14.30 3.29
C VAL A 111 -17.98 12.91 2.72
N VAL A 112 -17.04 11.95 2.83
CA VAL A 112 -17.24 10.60 2.28
C VAL A 112 -18.35 9.85 3.04
N ALA A 113 -18.37 9.93 4.37
CA ALA A 113 -19.41 9.32 5.20
C ALA A 113 -20.80 9.91 4.91
N SER A 114 -20.89 11.22 4.63
CA SER A 114 -22.15 11.90 4.29
C SER A 114 -22.64 11.59 2.87
N ALA A 115 -21.76 11.23 1.95
CA ALA A 115 -22.10 10.90 0.57
C ALA A 115 -22.83 9.54 0.43
N VAL A 116 -22.60 8.62 1.37
CA VAL A 116 -23.15 7.26 1.37
C VAL A 116 -23.73 6.87 2.75
N PRO A 117 -24.80 7.54 3.20
CA PRO A 117 -25.36 7.33 4.54
C PRO A 117 -25.82 5.88 4.75
N GLY A 118 -25.55 5.35 5.94
CA GLY A 118 -25.88 3.96 6.31
C GLY A 118 -24.87 2.91 5.84
N LYS A 119 -23.80 3.30 5.11
CA LYS A 119 -22.68 2.41 4.77
C LYS A 119 -21.51 2.59 5.73
N ARG A 120 -20.71 1.53 5.87
CA ARG A 120 -19.40 1.56 6.52
C ARG A 120 -18.37 2.07 5.52
N VAL A 121 -17.54 3.01 5.95
CA VAL A 121 -16.53 3.69 5.13
C VAL A 121 -15.17 3.55 5.80
N ILE A 122 -14.19 3.11 5.03
CA ILE A 122 -12.78 3.03 5.41
C ILE A 122 -12.03 4.05 4.57
N VAL A 123 -11.50 5.11 5.17
CA VAL A 123 -10.62 6.08 4.50
C VAL A 123 -9.18 5.76 4.86
N GLN A 124 -8.31 5.68 3.87
CA GLN A 124 -6.90 5.37 4.03
C GLN A 124 -6.01 6.38 3.30
N GLU A 125 -5.06 6.97 4.04
CA GLU A 125 -3.96 7.74 3.46
C GLU A 125 -2.85 6.81 2.96
N VAL A 126 -2.31 7.09 1.78
CA VAL A 126 -1.04 6.52 1.29
C VAL A 126 -0.14 7.64 0.76
N ILE A 127 1.17 7.47 0.84
CA ILE A 127 2.12 8.43 0.25
C ILE A 127 2.03 8.45 -1.27
N SER A 128 1.79 7.27 -1.87
CA SER A 128 1.91 7.07 -3.30
C SER A 128 0.82 6.11 -3.76
N LEU A 129 0.00 6.52 -4.73
CA LEU A 129 -0.99 5.65 -5.35
C LEU A 129 -0.81 5.69 -6.87
N GLY A 130 -0.76 4.52 -7.49
CA GLY A 130 -0.55 4.37 -8.91
C GLY A 130 -0.45 2.91 -9.31
N ARG A 131 -0.98 2.58 -10.50
CA ARG A 131 -0.86 1.25 -11.09
C ARG A 131 0.57 1.00 -11.55
N LEU A 132 1.11 -0.18 -11.25
CA LEU A 132 2.33 -0.65 -11.89
C LEU A 132 2.09 -0.97 -13.39
N PRO A 133 2.82 -0.33 -14.34
CA PRO A 133 2.91 -0.81 -15.72
C PRO A 133 3.70 -2.13 -15.74
N SER A 134 3.54 -2.95 -16.79
CA SER A 134 4.26 -4.21 -16.87
C SER A 134 5.76 -3.99 -17.11
N TYR A 135 6.56 -5.04 -16.87
CA TYR A 135 7.99 -5.04 -17.19
C TYR A 135 8.28 -4.70 -18.66
N PHE A 136 7.38 -5.08 -19.57
CA PHE A 136 7.50 -4.83 -21.00
C PHE A 136 7.17 -3.38 -21.38
N ASP A 137 6.21 -2.75 -20.69
CA ASP A 137 5.79 -1.36 -20.95
C ASP A 137 6.80 -0.32 -20.44
N ALA A 138 7.54 -0.66 -19.38
CA ALA A 138 8.42 0.25 -18.62
C ALA A 138 9.82 -0.34 -18.37
N LEU A 139 10.37 -1.03 -19.38
CA LEU A 139 11.65 -1.76 -19.32
C LEU A 139 12.84 -0.89 -18.92
N ASP A 140 12.85 0.37 -19.37
CA ASP A 140 13.85 1.38 -19.00
C ASP A 140 13.81 1.68 -17.49
N ARG A 141 12.63 1.98 -16.96
CA ARG A 141 12.40 2.23 -15.53
C ARG A 141 12.81 1.04 -14.66
N TYR A 142 12.45 -0.19 -15.05
CA TYR A 142 12.83 -1.39 -14.30
C TYR A 142 14.35 -1.58 -14.26
N LYS A 143 15.03 -1.50 -15.41
CA LYS A 143 16.51 -1.61 -15.47
C LYS A 143 17.21 -0.49 -14.69
N SER A 144 16.68 0.72 -14.71
CA SER A 144 17.23 1.84 -13.92
C SER A 144 17.05 1.63 -12.41
N LEU A 145 15.98 0.99 -11.95
CA LEU A 145 15.80 0.62 -10.54
C LEU A 145 16.69 -0.57 -10.13
N GLU A 146 16.79 -1.60 -10.98
CA GLU A 146 17.67 -2.77 -10.80
C GLU A 146 19.16 -2.39 -10.70
N ALA A 147 19.55 -1.24 -11.25
CA ALA A 147 20.90 -0.69 -11.14
C ALA A 147 21.18 0.05 -9.81
N ILE A 148 20.18 0.31 -8.96
CA ILE A 148 20.37 0.98 -7.66
C ILE A 148 20.80 -0.07 -6.61
N PRO A 149 21.86 0.17 -5.84
CA PRO A 149 22.30 -0.75 -4.78
C PRO A 149 21.16 -1.14 -3.82
N CYS A 150 21.12 -2.42 -3.46
CA CYS A 150 20.13 -3.02 -2.55
C CYS A 150 18.65 -2.93 -3.00
N PHE A 151 18.33 -2.52 -4.22
CA PHE A 151 16.96 -2.58 -4.73
C PHE A 151 16.44 -4.03 -4.72
N LYS A 152 15.25 -4.25 -4.14
CA LYS A 152 14.63 -5.57 -3.96
C LYS A 152 13.45 -5.75 -4.93
N SER A 153 12.54 -4.78 -4.96
CA SER A 153 11.33 -4.83 -5.77
C SER A 153 10.58 -3.49 -5.78
N LEU A 154 9.60 -3.37 -6.67
CA LEU A 154 8.64 -2.27 -6.71
C LEU A 154 7.24 -2.89 -6.59
N GLY A 155 6.51 -2.54 -5.52
CA GLY A 155 5.26 -3.21 -5.12
C GLY A 155 4.05 -2.27 -5.03
N GLU A 156 2.86 -2.83 -5.24
CA GLU A 156 1.57 -2.21 -4.96
C GLU A 156 0.89 -3.06 -3.87
N GLY A 157 0.50 -2.46 -2.75
CA GLY A 157 -0.02 -3.20 -1.59
C GLY A 157 -0.68 -2.31 -0.54
N GLY A 158 -0.67 -2.74 0.72
CA GLY A 158 -1.30 -2.04 1.84
C GLY A 158 -0.79 -0.61 2.09
N GLN A 159 0.39 -0.25 1.57
CA GLN A 159 0.98 1.08 1.72
C GLN A 159 0.71 2.00 0.50
N GLY A 160 -0.09 1.52 -0.45
CA GLY A 160 -0.09 2.03 -1.81
C GLY A 160 1.10 1.51 -2.60
N LEU A 161 1.80 2.39 -3.30
CA LEU A 161 2.94 2.12 -4.16
C LEU A 161 4.27 2.32 -3.40
N VAL A 162 5.12 1.29 -3.38
CA VAL A 162 6.38 1.27 -2.60
C VAL A 162 7.59 0.80 -3.40
N LEU A 163 8.69 1.53 -3.26
CA LEU A 163 10.03 1.17 -3.74
C LEU A 163 10.75 0.45 -2.61
N ILE A 164 11.00 -0.85 -2.78
CA ILE A 164 11.46 -1.73 -1.70
C ILE A 164 12.95 -2.02 -1.87
N PHE A 165 13.70 -1.82 -0.79
CA PHE A 165 15.14 -2.04 -0.69
C PHE A 165 15.44 -3.03 0.45
N ASN A 166 16.51 -3.82 0.28
CA ASN A 166 16.96 -4.80 1.27
C ASN A 166 17.79 -4.12 2.37
N HIS A 167 17.23 -4.01 3.59
CA HIS A 167 17.89 -3.38 4.74
C HIS A 167 19.18 -4.11 5.17
N VAL A 168 19.27 -5.43 5.01
CA VAL A 168 20.49 -6.21 5.33
C VAL A 168 21.64 -5.83 4.39
N CYS A 169 21.37 -5.69 3.09
CA CYS A 169 22.35 -5.21 2.11
C CYS A 169 22.85 -3.78 2.45
N VAL A 170 21.97 -2.91 2.95
CA VAL A 170 22.34 -1.57 3.43
C VAL A 170 23.24 -1.63 4.67
N GLN A 171 22.97 -2.54 5.61
CA GLN A 171 23.83 -2.79 6.77
C GLN A 171 25.21 -3.35 6.38
N GLU A 172 25.26 -4.25 5.39
CA GLU A 172 26.51 -4.79 4.85
C GLU A 172 27.37 -3.70 4.21
N ILE A 173 26.80 -2.84 3.36
CA ILE A 173 27.51 -1.71 2.75
C ILE A 173 28.02 -0.74 3.83
N ALA A 174 27.18 -0.38 4.81
CA ALA A 174 27.57 0.51 5.90
C ALA A 174 28.78 -0.04 6.69
N SER A 175 28.74 -1.35 6.97
CA SER A 175 29.80 -2.05 7.70
C SER A 175 31.10 -2.17 6.90
N GLN A 176 31.01 -2.49 5.60
CA GLN A 176 32.18 -2.65 4.71
C GLN A 176 32.87 -1.32 4.41
N ALA A 177 32.11 -0.24 4.23
CA ALA A 177 32.64 1.09 3.94
C ALA A 177 32.95 1.92 5.21
N ASN A 178 32.65 1.40 6.41
CA ASN A 178 32.81 2.08 7.69
C ASN A 178 32.11 3.46 7.74
N ILE A 179 30.85 3.48 7.32
CA ILE A 179 29.96 4.65 7.31
C ILE A 179 28.63 4.32 8.01
N THR A 180 27.82 5.34 8.32
CA THR A 180 26.54 5.12 9.00
C THR A 180 25.46 4.57 8.05
N LEU A 181 24.47 3.87 8.61
CA LEU A 181 23.33 3.34 7.85
C LEU A 181 22.49 4.46 7.21
N ASP A 182 22.30 5.58 7.90
CA ASP A 182 21.60 6.75 7.33
C ASP A 182 22.35 7.31 6.11
N GLN A 183 23.69 7.38 6.15
CA GLN A 183 24.48 7.79 4.98
C GLN A 183 24.36 6.81 3.80
N VAL A 184 24.23 5.50 4.02
CA VAL A 184 23.99 4.55 2.93
C VAL A 184 22.58 4.74 2.33
N ILE A 185 21.59 5.03 3.18
CA ILE A 185 20.23 5.37 2.74
C ILE A 185 20.23 6.65 1.90
N GLU A 186 20.90 7.72 2.36
CA GLU A 186 21.07 8.98 1.62
C GLU A 186 21.70 8.73 0.23
N ASN A 187 22.81 7.99 0.16
CA ASN A 187 23.47 7.61 -1.10
C ASN A 187 22.58 6.76 -2.04
N ILE A 188 21.62 6.00 -1.52
CA ILE A 188 20.65 5.23 -2.32
C ILE A 188 19.53 6.15 -2.84
N VAL A 189 19.04 7.08 -2.01
CA VAL A 189 18.00 8.04 -2.38
C VAL A 189 18.55 9.08 -3.38
N ASP A 190 19.81 9.50 -3.27
CA ASP A 190 20.54 10.30 -4.26
C ASP A 190 20.47 9.68 -5.67
N LYS A 191 20.70 8.36 -5.78
CA LYS A 191 20.60 7.62 -7.04
C LYS A 191 19.15 7.45 -7.49
N LEU A 192 18.23 7.25 -6.55
CA LEU A 192 16.80 7.17 -6.86
C LEU A 192 16.25 8.51 -7.40
N ARG A 193 16.81 9.64 -6.99
CA ARG A 193 16.53 10.98 -7.54
C ARG A 193 16.90 11.09 -9.02
N GLU A 194 17.98 10.44 -9.46
CA GLU A 194 18.35 10.33 -10.89
C GLU A 194 17.31 9.52 -11.70
N VAL A 195 16.70 8.51 -11.07
CA VAL A 195 15.66 7.66 -11.67
C VAL A 195 14.25 8.25 -11.53
N ALA A 196 14.04 9.27 -10.68
CA ALA A 196 12.76 9.92 -10.44
C ALA A 196 12.00 10.41 -11.70
N PRO A 197 12.66 10.94 -12.76
CA PRO A 197 11.99 11.28 -14.01
C PRO A 197 11.36 10.05 -14.70
N LEU A 198 12.01 8.88 -14.64
CA LEU A 198 11.46 7.64 -15.18
C LEU A 198 10.32 7.08 -14.31
N LEU A 199 10.34 7.30 -12.99
CA LEU A 199 9.18 7.00 -12.15
C LEU A 199 7.97 7.84 -12.59
N LYS A 200 8.12 9.17 -12.67
CA LYS A 200 7.05 10.12 -13.02
C LYS A 200 6.58 10.03 -14.48
N LYS A 201 7.42 9.54 -15.40
CA LYS A 201 7.06 9.18 -16.78
C LYS A 201 5.96 8.10 -16.85
N TYR A 202 5.91 7.21 -15.87
CA TYR A 202 5.09 5.98 -15.91
C TYR A 202 4.05 5.87 -14.79
N LEU A 203 4.05 6.79 -13.83
CA LEU A 203 3.26 6.72 -12.60
C LEU A 203 2.64 8.10 -12.32
N TYR A 204 1.34 8.13 -12.06
CA TYR A 204 0.61 9.37 -11.72
C TYR A 204 0.99 9.93 -10.33
N SER A 205 1.66 9.13 -9.50
CA SER A 205 2.07 9.50 -8.16
C SER A 205 3.07 10.64 -8.16
N ARG A 206 2.78 11.68 -7.38
CA ARG A 206 3.64 12.87 -7.25
C ARG A 206 4.80 12.65 -6.28
N GLU A 207 4.52 11.90 -5.21
CA GLU A 207 5.44 11.45 -4.18
C GLU A 207 5.61 9.92 -4.24
N PHE A 208 6.70 9.42 -3.67
CA PHE A 208 7.00 7.99 -3.60
C PHE A 208 7.48 7.61 -2.19
N LEU A 209 7.09 6.42 -1.74
CA LEU A 209 7.55 5.83 -0.48
C LEU A 209 8.65 4.80 -0.77
N VAL A 210 9.79 5.00 -0.12
CA VAL A 210 10.96 4.11 -0.11
C VAL A 210 10.96 3.34 1.21
N VAL A 211 11.00 2.02 1.11
CA VAL A 211 10.93 1.10 2.24
C VAL A 211 12.18 0.24 2.27
N PHE A 212 13.00 0.40 3.31
CA PHE A 212 14.08 -0.52 3.61
C PHE A 212 13.55 -1.59 4.56
N GLU A 213 13.35 -2.82 4.09
CA GLU A 213 12.82 -3.93 4.90
C GLU A 213 13.81 -5.09 5.01
N ASP A 214 13.72 -5.83 6.12
CA ASP A 214 14.48 -7.06 6.32
C ASP A 214 14.03 -8.15 5.32
N ARG A 215 14.92 -9.11 5.06
CA ARG A 215 14.65 -10.19 4.11
C ARG A 215 13.81 -11.30 4.77
N ARG A 216 12.49 -11.29 4.57
CA ARG A 216 11.80 -12.56 4.36
C ARG A 216 12.25 -13.14 3.02
N GLU A 217 12.61 -14.42 3.03
CA GLU A 217 12.84 -15.16 1.80
C GLU A 217 11.51 -15.31 1.06
N ALA A 218 11.51 -15.11 -0.26
CA ALA A 218 10.34 -15.43 -1.06
C ALA A 218 10.07 -16.93 -0.90
N ILE A 219 8.83 -17.30 -0.57
CA ILE A 219 8.40 -18.71 -0.54
C ILE A 219 8.82 -19.31 -1.89
N PRO A 220 9.70 -20.32 -1.93
CA PRO A 220 10.16 -20.88 -3.19
C PRO A 220 8.94 -21.44 -3.90
N LEU A 221 8.64 -20.91 -5.08
CA LEU A 221 7.62 -21.49 -5.95
C LEU A 221 7.95 -22.99 -6.10
N PRO A 222 6.98 -23.90 -5.90
CA PRO A 222 7.25 -25.32 -6.01
C PRO A 222 7.83 -25.57 -7.40
N LEU A 223 9.08 -26.05 -7.44
CA LEU A 223 9.77 -26.34 -8.69
C LEU A 223 8.91 -27.32 -9.48
N ILE A 224 8.30 -26.83 -10.56
CA ILE A 224 7.59 -27.68 -11.51
C ILE A 224 8.68 -28.51 -12.20
N SER A 225 8.97 -29.67 -11.60
CA SER A 225 9.86 -30.66 -12.16
C SER A 225 9.35 -31.01 -13.56
N SER A 226 10.11 -30.65 -14.59
CA SER A 226 9.78 -30.95 -15.98
C SER A 226 9.49 -32.44 -16.10
N ALA A 227 8.26 -32.79 -16.47
CA ALA A 227 7.78 -34.16 -16.49
C ALA A 227 8.43 -34.94 -17.64
N ASN A 228 9.63 -35.47 -17.39
CA ASN A 228 10.22 -36.50 -18.23
C ASN A 228 9.57 -37.84 -17.90
N GLU A 229 9.08 -38.51 -18.93
CA GLU A 229 8.37 -39.78 -18.81
C GLU A 229 9.32 -40.92 -18.41
N THR A 230 9.03 -41.60 -17.31
CA THR A 230 9.14 -43.07 -17.20
C THR A 230 8.46 -43.52 -15.90
N GLY A 231 7.47 -44.42 -16.01
CA GLY A 231 6.71 -44.88 -14.85
C GLY A 231 7.31 -46.13 -14.20
N ILE A 232 7.11 -46.28 -12.89
CA ILE A 232 6.81 -47.53 -12.16
C ILE A 232 6.35 -47.17 -10.74
N ASN A 233 5.47 -47.99 -10.16
CA ASN A 233 4.77 -47.67 -8.91
C ASN A 233 5.65 -47.83 -7.66
N ALA A 234 5.65 -46.82 -6.79
CA ALA A 234 5.92 -46.96 -5.35
C ALA A 234 5.16 -45.86 -4.58
N SER A 235 4.53 -46.19 -3.45
CA SER A 235 3.77 -45.21 -2.64
C SER A 235 4.69 -44.34 -1.78
N PRO A 236 4.54 -43.00 -1.77
CA PRO A 236 5.28 -42.13 -0.86
C PRO A 236 4.60 -42.11 0.52
N SER A 237 5.13 -42.89 1.47
CA SER A 237 4.82 -42.73 2.89
C SER A 237 5.52 -41.49 3.44
N ILE A 238 4.91 -40.31 3.29
CA ILE A 238 5.44 -39.05 3.83
C ILE A 238 4.70 -38.71 5.12
N SER A 239 5.41 -38.78 6.25
CA SER A 239 4.95 -38.29 7.55
C SER A 239 4.73 -36.77 7.49
N THR A 240 3.51 -36.32 7.73
CA THR A 240 3.18 -34.89 7.78
C THR A 240 3.94 -34.20 8.93
N PRO A 241 4.79 -33.19 8.67
CA PRO A 241 5.32 -32.35 9.72
C PRO A 241 4.20 -31.43 10.21
N SER A 242 3.65 -31.72 11.38
CA SER A 242 2.72 -30.80 12.05
C SER A 242 3.50 -29.57 12.53
N ILE A 243 3.58 -28.52 11.69
CA ILE A 243 4.18 -27.24 12.06
C ILE A 243 3.26 -26.56 13.08
N GLU A 244 3.53 -26.83 14.34
CA GLU A 244 2.89 -26.20 15.48
C GLU A 244 3.10 -24.68 15.41
N HIS A 245 2.03 -23.94 15.15
CA HIS A 245 2.06 -22.48 15.20
C HIS A 245 2.25 -22.04 16.64
N ASN A 246 3.50 -21.85 17.05
CA ASN A 246 3.85 -21.29 18.34
C ASN A 246 3.42 -19.81 18.36
N LYS A 247 2.21 -19.55 18.88
CA LYS A 247 1.55 -18.25 18.87
C LYS A 247 2.12 -17.32 19.96
N THR A 248 3.35 -16.86 19.78
CA THR A 248 3.81 -15.65 20.47
C THR A 248 2.93 -14.48 20.01
N PRO A 249 2.30 -13.70 20.92
CA PRO A 249 1.51 -12.55 20.51
C PRO A 249 2.38 -11.52 19.79
N LEU A 250 1.95 -11.06 18.61
CA LEU A 250 2.67 -10.10 17.77
C LEU A 250 2.71 -8.66 18.37
N LEU A 251 2.40 -8.53 19.67
CA LEU A 251 2.12 -7.29 20.37
C LEU A 251 3.28 -6.80 21.26
N GLU A 252 4.19 -7.70 21.66
CA GLU A 252 5.23 -7.42 22.68
C GLU A 252 6.62 -7.09 22.10
N ALA A 253 6.81 -7.20 20.78
CA ALA A 253 8.13 -7.13 20.14
C ALA A 253 8.51 -5.75 19.55
N PHE A 254 7.58 -4.81 19.38
CA PHE A 254 7.76 -3.69 18.45
C PHE A 254 8.04 -2.33 19.11
N GLY A 255 9.31 -2.06 19.35
CA GLY A 255 9.84 -0.74 19.71
C GLY A 255 10.01 0.25 18.53
N MET A 256 9.62 -0.13 17.31
CA MET A 256 9.63 0.73 16.12
C MET A 256 8.21 0.78 15.54
N ILE A 257 7.62 1.97 15.54
CA ILE A 257 6.19 2.18 15.27
C ILE A 257 5.97 2.40 13.76
N LEU A 258 5.70 1.32 13.00
CA LEU A 258 5.12 1.38 11.65
C LEU A 258 3.86 0.48 11.52
N VAL A 259 2.86 0.99 10.79
CA VAL A 259 1.56 1.46 11.34
C VAL A 259 0.86 2.10 10.07
N ILE A 260 -0.47 2.06 9.77
CA ILE A 260 -1.14 2.71 8.56
C ILE A 260 -2.31 3.67 8.90
N VAL A 261 -2.36 4.95 8.46
CA VAL A 261 -3.54 5.82 8.73
C VAL A 261 -4.78 5.29 8.03
N VAL A 262 -5.62 4.57 8.78
CA VAL A 262 -6.92 4.06 8.36
C VAL A 262 -7.97 4.57 9.34
N ILE A 263 -8.91 5.38 8.85
CA ILE A 263 -10.02 5.91 9.64
C ILE A 263 -11.29 5.18 9.23
N VAL A 264 -11.86 4.42 10.17
CA VAL A 264 -13.03 3.56 9.94
C VAL A 264 -14.27 4.22 10.56
N PHE A 265 -15.29 4.45 9.74
CA PHE A 265 -16.57 5.00 10.15
C PHE A 265 -17.69 4.00 9.90
N VAL A 266 -18.52 3.77 10.91
CA VAL A 266 -19.77 3.02 10.81
C VAL A 266 -20.91 4.01 11.03
N VAL A 267 -21.54 4.47 9.95
CA VAL A 267 -22.66 5.41 10.02
C VAL A 267 -23.93 4.66 10.41
N GLY A 268 -24.09 4.41 11.71
CA GLY A 268 -25.28 3.80 12.28
C GLY A 268 -26.51 4.70 12.08
N ALA A 269 -27.41 4.32 11.18
CA ALA A 269 -28.64 5.04 10.92
C ALA A 269 -29.60 4.95 12.12
N ALA A 270 -29.59 5.96 12.98
CA ALA A 270 -30.46 6.09 14.14
C ALA A 270 -31.92 6.41 13.73
N ILE A 271 -32.61 5.44 13.11
CA ILE A 271 -34.01 5.53 12.75
C ILE A 271 -34.85 5.62 14.03
N THR A 272 -35.17 6.84 14.43
CA THR A 272 -36.03 7.11 15.58
C THR A 272 -37.47 6.82 15.19
N ILE A 273 -37.92 5.57 15.43
CA ILE A 273 -39.32 5.18 15.23
C ILE A 273 -40.18 5.89 16.28
N ARG A 274 -40.68 7.08 15.91
CA ARG A 274 -41.59 7.86 16.75
C ARG A 274 -43.01 7.34 16.59
N ASN A 275 -43.32 6.23 17.27
CA ASN A 275 -44.70 5.78 17.41
C ASN A 275 -45.54 6.90 18.05
N GLN A 276 -46.58 7.34 17.34
CA GLN A 276 -47.70 8.07 17.93
C GLN A 276 -48.99 7.35 17.54
N THR A 277 -49.56 6.68 18.54
CA THR A 277 -51.00 6.45 18.68
C THR A 277 -51.71 7.77 18.93
#